data_AF-A0A397CC41-F1
#
_entry.id   AF-A0A397CC41-F1
#
_cell.length_a   1.000
_cell.length_b   1.000
_cell.length_c   1.000
_cell.angle_alpha   90.00
_cell.angle_beta   90.00
_cell.angle_gamma   90.00
#
_symmetry.space_group_name_H-M   'P 1'
#
loop_
_entity.id
_entity.type
_entity.pdbx_description
1 polymer ?
#
loop_
_entity_poly.entity_id
_entity_poly.type
_entity_poly.pdbx_seq_one_letter_code
_entity_poly.pdbx_strand_id
1 'polypeptide(L)'
;MKIGHSSRVNQFMARLKGAPSLFDKKIVSSVARGILTGGDAKLSSPETQARLRFSVVWNECVSSFRLSDLIDHRESAILQYQISSSGQVDDPIFLLAGKASTACDVIGKAGKWSSKLQKTLEKDGLLDVAANSAQLGMQILQKLLGNDDSALDVLSFVLDKPHEALQRANMTHVPQLRENVVDLLACLLDMPEPSDDNGGVEVLRELVVVVMERVQHLFATLEQVLPIDWVVQKLQTSAFIRSSPDKSYQLHLMAALFADDDADDGARVSTGSADSTMAFCTRLFFLLTLDIADALPRCAEAQRRMSFFLNSLNMAMAQVDAIQSMQSFSVVTPYYNEPVLYSLEELNGRVDLNPLFRKVEEKAT
;
A
#
# COMPACT_ATOMS: atom_id res chain seq x y z
N MET A 1 25.31 20.07 13.01
CA MET A 1 24.89 20.31 11.62
C MET A 1 23.85 19.25 11.27
N LYS A 2 22.55 19.59 11.20
CA LYS A 2 21.47 18.62 10.91
C LYS A 2 21.40 18.35 9.39
N ILE A 3 22.46 17.78 8.82
CA ILE A 3 22.48 17.36 7.42
C ILE A 3 21.64 16.09 7.34
N GLY A 4 20.51 16.14 6.63
CA GLY A 4 19.76 14.94 6.26
C GLY A 4 18.41 14.71 6.94
N HIS A 5 17.99 15.53 7.92
CA HIS A 5 16.62 15.43 8.44
C HIS A 5 15.69 16.36 7.64
N SER A 6 14.71 15.81 6.94
CA SER A 6 13.51 16.58 6.59
C SER A 6 12.80 16.90 7.89
N SER A 7 12.96 18.11 8.40
CA SER A 7 12.49 18.51 9.72
C SER A 7 10.96 18.55 9.86
N ARG A 8 10.21 18.29 8.77
CA ARG A 8 8.74 18.28 8.75
C ARG A 8 8.22 17.19 7.80
N VAL A 9 7.23 16.42 8.27
CA VAL A 9 6.52 15.35 7.52
C VAL A 9 6.07 15.81 6.13
N ASN A 10 5.54 17.04 6.03
CA ASN A 10 5.08 17.60 4.75
C ASN A 10 6.19 17.76 3.71
N GLN A 11 7.41 18.13 4.14
CA GLN A 11 8.55 18.24 3.21
C GLN A 11 9.03 16.86 2.76
N PHE A 12 8.98 15.88 3.65
CA PHE A 12 9.29 14.49 3.32
C PHE A 12 8.30 13.96 2.27
N MET A 13 7.00 14.10 2.51
CA MET A 13 5.94 13.69 1.57
C MET A 13 6.07 14.38 0.21
N ALA A 14 6.33 15.69 0.19
CA ALA A 14 6.52 16.43 -1.06
C ALA A 14 7.72 15.93 -1.87
N ARG A 15 8.84 15.61 -1.19
CA ARG A 15 10.02 15.05 -1.85
C ARG A 15 9.77 13.66 -2.40
N LEU A 16 9.02 12.83 -1.67
CA LEU A 16 8.71 11.49 -2.13
C LEU A 16 7.79 11.51 -3.36
N LYS A 17 6.81 12.42 -3.44
CA LYS A 17 5.99 12.58 -4.65
C LYS A 17 6.83 12.87 -5.90
N GLY A 18 7.95 13.59 -5.76
CA GLY A 18 8.90 13.83 -6.84
C GLY A 18 10.00 12.77 -6.98
N ALA A 19 10.08 11.79 -6.08
CA ALA A 19 11.16 10.81 -6.07
C ALA A 19 11.17 9.89 -7.29
N PRO A 20 10.02 9.41 -7.83
CA PRO A 20 10.03 8.55 -9.01
C PRO A 20 10.74 9.17 -10.22
N SER A 21 10.47 10.45 -10.51
CA SER A 21 11.07 11.15 -11.66
C SER A 21 12.56 11.41 -11.45
N LEU A 22 12.97 11.77 -10.22
CA LEU A 22 14.38 11.97 -9.87
C LEU A 22 15.17 10.65 -9.91
N PHE A 23 14.58 9.57 -9.39
CA PHE A 23 15.14 8.23 -9.42
C PHE A 23 15.37 7.78 -10.86
N ASP A 24 14.35 7.92 -11.72
CA ASP A 24 14.44 7.53 -13.12
C ASP A 24 15.51 8.32 -13.89
N LYS A 25 15.62 9.62 -13.60
CA LYS A 25 16.61 10.49 -14.24
C LYS A 25 18.04 10.22 -13.78
N LYS A 26 18.25 9.93 -12.50
CA LYS A 26 19.59 9.93 -11.88
C LYS A 26 20.17 8.56 -11.59
N ILE A 27 19.34 7.57 -11.28
CA ILE A 27 19.78 6.24 -10.86
C ILE A 27 19.55 5.21 -11.97
N VAL A 28 18.43 5.29 -12.69
CA VAL A 28 18.11 4.29 -13.70
C VAL A 28 19.02 4.44 -14.93
N SER A 29 19.75 3.36 -15.25
CA SER A 29 20.62 3.29 -16.42
C SER A 29 19.85 3.48 -17.73
N SER A 30 20.56 3.90 -18.78
CA SER A 30 19.97 4.04 -20.13
C SER A 30 19.42 2.71 -20.65
N VAL A 31 20.10 1.60 -20.36
CA VAL A 31 19.68 0.24 -20.71
C VAL A 31 18.39 -0.15 -19.98
N ALA A 32 18.30 0.07 -18.66
CA ALA A 32 17.10 -0.26 -17.89
C ALA A 32 15.87 0.57 -18.32
N ARG A 33 16.08 1.83 -18.73
CA ARG A 33 15.03 2.64 -19.38
C ARG A 33 14.58 2.05 -20.72
N GLY A 34 15.49 1.44 -21.48
CA GLY A 34 15.19 0.79 -22.76
C GLY A 34 14.52 -0.58 -22.65
N ILE A 35 14.88 -1.40 -21.65
CA ILE A 35 14.34 -2.77 -21.49
C ILE A 35 12.81 -2.75 -21.29
N LEU A 36 12.31 -1.82 -20.50
CA LEU A 36 10.86 -1.65 -20.27
C LEU A 36 10.14 -0.95 -21.44
N THR A 37 10.78 -0.68 -22.57
CA THR A 37 10.13 -0.15 -23.77
C THR A 37 9.88 -1.20 -24.85
N GLY A 38 10.29 -2.46 -24.62
CA GLY A 38 10.02 -3.60 -25.50
C GLY A 38 8.74 -4.34 -25.09
N GLY A 39 7.71 -4.31 -25.93
CA GLY A 39 6.40 -4.98 -25.70
C GLY A 39 5.24 -4.01 -25.44
N ASP A 40 4.14 -4.49 -24.83
CA ASP A 40 2.92 -3.75 -24.46
C ASP A 40 3.17 -2.44 -23.70
N ALA A 41 4.38 -2.26 -23.16
CA ALA A 41 4.87 -1.03 -22.57
C ALA A 41 4.89 0.20 -23.51
N LYS A 42 4.80 0.01 -24.84
CA LYS A 42 4.58 1.12 -25.79
C LYS A 42 3.29 1.90 -25.53
N LEU A 43 2.31 1.34 -24.82
CA LEU A 43 1.07 2.02 -24.43
C LEU A 43 1.18 2.82 -23.12
N SER A 44 2.25 2.64 -22.33
CA SER A 44 2.41 3.29 -21.03
C SER A 44 3.24 4.58 -21.14
N SER A 45 2.82 5.64 -20.43
CA SER A 45 3.56 6.90 -20.44
C SER A 45 4.94 6.74 -19.78
N PRO A 46 5.97 7.52 -20.19
CA PRO A 46 7.28 7.49 -19.54
C PRO A 46 7.22 7.71 -18.02
N GLU A 47 6.27 8.50 -17.55
CA GLU A 47 6.04 8.76 -16.13
C GLU A 47 5.50 7.53 -15.40
N THR A 48 4.56 6.80 -16.01
CA THR A 48 4.05 5.53 -15.49
C THR A 48 5.18 4.51 -15.32
N GLN A 49 6.06 4.40 -16.32
CA GLN A 49 7.19 3.47 -16.26
C GLN A 49 8.24 3.87 -15.21
N ALA A 50 8.52 5.17 -15.07
CA ALA A 50 9.39 5.70 -14.02
C ALA A 50 8.84 5.39 -12.63
N ARG A 51 7.52 5.55 -12.45
CA ARG A 51 6.81 5.22 -11.22
C ARG A 51 6.87 3.74 -10.90
N LEU A 52 6.67 2.85 -11.89
CA LEU A 52 6.82 1.41 -11.71
C LEU A 52 8.23 1.01 -11.28
N ARG A 53 9.28 1.48 -11.99
CA ARG A 53 10.67 1.21 -11.63
C ARG A 53 11.01 1.66 -10.21
N PHE A 54 10.59 2.87 -9.85
CA PHE A 54 10.80 3.39 -8.50
C PHE A 54 10.10 2.54 -7.45
N SER A 55 8.84 2.16 -7.70
CA SER A 55 8.01 1.43 -6.74
C SER A 55 8.55 0.04 -6.43
N VAL A 56 9.07 -0.67 -7.45
CA VAL A 56 9.75 -1.95 -7.26
C VAL A 56 10.95 -1.79 -6.32
N VAL A 57 11.84 -0.83 -6.60
CA VAL A 57 13.05 -0.61 -5.78
C VAL A 57 12.69 -0.09 -4.38
N TRP A 58 11.67 0.76 -4.28
CA TRP A 58 11.19 1.25 -2.99
C TRP A 58 10.64 0.12 -2.12
N ASN A 59 9.85 -0.78 -2.69
CA ASN A 59 9.31 -1.93 -1.95
C ASN A 59 10.43 -2.85 -1.45
N GLU A 60 11.53 -3.00 -2.20
CA GLU A 60 12.74 -3.69 -1.73
C GLU A 60 13.42 -2.95 -0.56
N CYS A 61 13.50 -1.61 -0.61
CA CYS A 61 14.01 -0.83 0.51
C CYS A 61 13.16 -1.01 1.78
N VAL A 62 11.83 -0.99 1.64
CA VAL A 62 10.91 -1.22 2.76
C VAL A 62 11.06 -2.65 3.30
N SER A 63 11.16 -3.64 2.42
CA SER A 63 11.40 -5.04 2.80
C SER A 63 12.73 -5.20 3.54
N SER A 64 13.79 -4.52 3.11
CA SER A 64 15.07 -4.50 3.82
C SER A 64 14.95 -3.89 5.22
N PHE A 65 14.15 -2.82 5.40
CA PHE A 65 13.88 -2.27 6.73
C PHE A 65 13.14 -3.27 7.60
N ARG A 66 12.17 -4.01 7.04
CA ARG A 66 11.44 -5.05 7.78
C ARG A 66 12.37 -6.19 8.19
N LEU A 67 13.23 -6.67 7.29
CA LEU A 67 14.22 -7.72 7.56
C LEU A 67 15.29 -7.29 8.60
N SER A 68 15.53 -5.99 8.72
CA SER A 68 16.47 -5.42 9.69
C SER A 68 15.80 -5.02 11.01
N ASP A 69 14.53 -5.43 11.23
CA ASP A 69 13.70 -5.07 12.39
C ASP A 69 13.64 -3.55 12.66
N LEU A 70 13.72 -2.73 11.59
CA LEU A 70 13.57 -1.28 11.70
C LEU A 70 12.12 -0.82 11.64
N ILE A 71 11.24 -1.64 11.03
CA ILE A 71 9.81 -1.39 10.91
C ILE A 71 9.02 -2.66 11.20
N ASP A 72 7.79 -2.51 11.70
CA ASP A 72 6.87 -3.64 11.90
C ASP A 72 6.03 -3.95 10.63
N HIS A 73 5.18 -4.98 10.71
CA HIS A 73 4.31 -5.38 9.59
C HIS A 73 3.33 -4.28 9.18
N ARG A 74 2.82 -3.52 10.16
CA ARG A 74 1.89 -2.41 9.92
C ARG A 74 2.58 -1.28 9.18
N GLU A 75 3.76 -0.86 9.66
CA GLU A 75 4.59 0.16 9.03
C GLU A 75 5.03 -0.26 7.62
N SER A 76 5.36 -1.54 7.42
CA SER A 76 5.66 -2.10 6.10
C SER A 76 4.48 -1.95 5.13
N ALA A 77 3.28 -2.36 5.53
CA ALA A 77 2.07 -2.24 4.71
C ALA A 77 1.71 -0.79 4.39
N ILE A 78 1.93 0.13 5.34
CA ILE A 78 1.70 1.57 5.15
C ILE A 78 2.67 2.16 4.12
N LEU A 79 3.93 1.70 4.11
CA LEU A 79 5.01 2.28 3.30
C LEU A 79 5.14 1.71 1.88
N GLN A 80 4.63 0.51 1.61
CA GLN A 80 4.77 -0.14 0.31
C GLN A 80 3.81 0.44 -0.74
N TYR A 81 4.31 0.56 -1.97
CA TYR A 81 3.47 0.79 -3.15
C TYR A 81 2.75 -0.50 -3.51
N GLN A 82 1.48 -0.37 -3.90
CA GLN A 82 0.74 -1.49 -4.48
C GLN A 82 0.97 -1.50 -5.98
N ILE A 83 1.35 -2.65 -6.52
CA ILE A 83 1.66 -2.84 -7.93
C ILE A 83 0.74 -3.94 -8.44
N SER A 84 -0.18 -3.60 -9.33
CA SER A 84 -1.07 -4.59 -9.94
C SER A 84 -0.31 -5.50 -10.89
N SER A 85 -0.90 -6.65 -11.21
CA SER A 85 -0.41 -7.56 -12.27
C SER A 85 -0.28 -6.89 -13.64
N SER A 86 -1.06 -5.83 -13.91
CA SER A 86 -0.98 -5.00 -15.12
C SER A 86 0.11 -3.91 -15.06
N GLY A 87 0.87 -3.81 -13.96
CA GLY A 87 1.92 -2.82 -13.77
C GLY A 87 1.41 -1.42 -13.39
N GLN A 88 0.13 -1.28 -13.04
CA GLN A 88 -0.38 -0.05 -12.45
C GLN A 88 0.12 0.09 -11.02
N VAL A 89 0.44 1.31 -10.64
CA VAL A 89 1.03 1.61 -9.33
C VAL A 89 0.12 2.57 -8.58
N ASP A 90 -0.41 2.11 -7.47
CA ASP A 90 -1.14 2.98 -6.55
C ASP A 90 -0.21 3.62 -5.53
N ASP A 91 -0.57 4.83 -5.08
CA ASP A 91 0.15 5.48 -4.01
C ASP A 91 0.13 4.65 -2.71
N PRO A 92 1.25 4.62 -1.98
CA PRO A 92 1.35 3.99 -0.68
C PRO A 92 0.54 4.80 0.34
N ILE A 93 0.07 4.11 1.38
CA ILE A 93 -0.93 4.66 2.30
C ILE A 93 -0.40 5.90 3.02
N PHE A 94 0.88 5.93 3.38
CA PHE A 94 1.46 7.10 4.04
C PHE A 94 1.43 8.38 3.19
N LEU A 95 1.45 8.30 1.85
CA LEU A 95 1.28 9.49 0.99
C LEU A 95 -0.17 9.98 0.95
N LEU A 96 -1.10 9.11 1.33
CA LEU A 96 -2.55 9.34 1.35
C LEU A 96 -3.11 9.55 2.76
N ALA A 97 -2.27 9.46 3.80
CA ALA A 97 -2.65 9.56 5.20
C ALA A 97 -3.51 10.80 5.49
N GLY A 98 -4.57 10.62 6.28
CA GLY A 98 -5.55 11.66 6.64
C GLY A 98 -6.47 12.11 5.49
N LYS A 99 -6.14 11.84 4.22
CA LYS A 99 -6.94 12.35 3.09
C LYS A 99 -8.30 11.68 2.99
N ALA A 100 -8.40 10.37 3.17
CA ALA A 100 -9.70 9.69 3.02
C ALA A 100 -10.68 10.13 4.12
N SER A 101 -10.23 10.19 5.37
CA SER A 101 -11.02 10.74 6.48
C SER A 101 -11.45 12.18 6.21
N THR A 102 -10.52 13.04 5.78
CA THR A 102 -10.82 14.43 5.43
C THR A 102 -11.84 14.53 4.29
N ALA A 103 -11.74 13.65 3.29
CA ALA A 103 -12.69 13.59 2.19
C ALA A 103 -14.10 13.25 2.69
N CYS A 104 -14.23 12.25 3.55
CA CYS A 104 -15.51 11.88 4.18
C CYS A 104 -16.12 13.06 4.95
N ASP A 105 -15.31 13.80 5.73
CA ASP A 105 -15.78 14.96 6.49
C ASP A 105 -16.23 16.11 5.59
N VAL A 106 -15.48 16.41 4.53
CA VAL A 106 -15.82 17.46 3.56
C VAL A 106 -17.10 17.10 2.81
N ILE A 107 -17.24 15.84 2.39
CA ILE A 107 -18.43 15.30 1.73
C ILE A 107 -19.64 15.38 2.69
N GLY A 108 -19.47 14.96 3.94
CA GLY A 108 -20.49 15.03 4.99
C GLY A 108 -21.01 16.44 5.22
N LYS A 109 -20.10 17.41 5.37
CA LYS A 109 -20.43 18.83 5.59
C LYS A 109 -21.16 19.46 4.40
N ALA A 110 -20.93 18.98 3.18
CA ALA A 110 -21.61 19.49 1.99
C ALA A 110 -23.06 19.01 1.89
N GLY A 111 -23.38 17.84 2.45
CA GLY A 111 -24.73 17.26 2.54
C GLY A 111 -25.29 16.74 1.21
N LYS A 112 -24.98 17.36 0.06
CA LYS A 112 -25.36 16.89 -1.27
C LYS A 112 -24.22 17.03 -2.27
N TRP A 113 -24.21 16.15 -3.28
CA TRP A 113 -23.26 16.26 -4.38
C TRP A 113 -23.48 17.54 -5.19
N SER A 114 -22.40 18.23 -5.54
CA SER A 114 -22.45 19.43 -6.39
C SER A 114 -21.14 19.63 -7.14
N SER A 115 -21.18 20.39 -8.24
CA SER A 115 -19.96 20.74 -9.00
C SER A 115 -18.95 21.55 -8.16
N LYS A 116 -19.43 22.32 -7.18
CA LYS A 116 -18.57 23.03 -6.23
C LYS A 116 -17.84 22.06 -5.30
N LEU A 117 -18.55 21.07 -4.74
CA LEU A 117 -17.96 20.03 -3.90
C LEU A 117 -16.91 19.24 -4.68
N GLN A 118 -17.24 18.81 -5.90
CA GLN A 118 -16.31 18.08 -6.76
C GLN A 118 -15.01 18.89 -6.99
N LYS A 119 -15.12 20.16 -7.38
CA LYS A 119 -13.95 21.04 -7.57
C LYS A 119 -13.13 21.24 -6.29
N THR A 120 -13.78 21.29 -5.13
CA THR A 120 -13.08 21.36 -3.83
C THR A 120 -12.29 20.07 -3.58
N LEU A 121 -12.90 18.90 -3.79
CA LEU A 121 -12.22 17.61 -3.62
C LEU A 121 -11.06 17.42 -4.60
N GLU A 122 -11.22 17.84 -5.86
CA GLU A 122 -10.16 17.80 -6.88
C GLU A 122 -8.99 18.70 -6.50
N LYS A 123 -9.28 19.96 -6.13
CA LYS A 123 -8.25 20.95 -5.76
C LYS A 123 -7.42 20.48 -4.57
N ASP A 124 -8.05 19.86 -3.59
CA ASP A 124 -7.38 19.40 -2.37
C ASP A 124 -6.78 17.99 -2.54
N GLY A 125 -6.92 17.38 -3.73
CA GLY A 125 -6.40 16.05 -4.05
C GLY A 125 -7.04 14.95 -3.17
N LEU A 126 -8.34 15.08 -2.92
CA LEU A 126 -9.17 14.20 -2.10
C LEU A 126 -10.09 13.31 -2.96
N LEU A 127 -10.45 13.74 -4.17
CA LEU A 127 -11.40 13.03 -5.02
C LEU A 127 -10.95 11.61 -5.35
N ASP A 128 -9.72 11.45 -5.84
CA ASP A 128 -9.18 10.14 -6.23
C ASP A 128 -9.04 9.21 -5.01
N VAL A 129 -8.69 9.76 -3.85
CA VAL A 129 -8.57 8.98 -2.61
C VAL A 129 -9.94 8.49 -2.16
N ALA A 130 -10.98 9.33 -2.23
CA ALA A 130 -12.34 8.96 -1.90
C ALA A 130 -12.89 7.90 -2.88
N ALA A 131 -12.66 8.09 -4.18
CA ALA A 131 -13.07 7.14 -5.21
C ALA A 131 -12.39 5.77 -5.02
N ASN A 132 -11.07 5.76 -4.82
CA ASN A 132 -10.33 4.53 -4.54
C ASN A 132 -10.80 3.84 -3.25
N SER A 133 -11.05 4.61 -2.18
CA SER A 133 -11.56 4.04 -0.92
C SER A 133 -12.94 3.41 -1.10
N ALA A 134 -13.83 4.05 -1.86
CA ALA A 134 -15.13 3.48 -2.19
C ALA A 134 -14.99 2.21 -3.04
N GLN A 135 -14.14 2.22 -4.06
CA GLN A 135 -13.90 1.07 -4.92
C GLN A 135 -13.34 -0.14 -4.15
N LEU A 136 -12.37 0.07 -3.25
CA LEU A 136 -11.87 -0.99 -2.37
C LEU A 136 -12.98 -1.54 -1.46
N GLY A 137 -13.80 -0.66 -0.87
CA GLY A 137 -14.92 -1.07 -0.03
C GLY A 137 -15.94 -1.92 -0.79
N MET A 138 -16.23 -1.56 -2.05
CA MET A 138 -17.14 -2.33 -2.91
C MET A 138 -16.56 -3.71 -3.27
N GLN A 139 -15.27 -3.81 -3.57
CA GLN A 139 -14.61 -5.09 -3.84
C GLN A 139 -14.64 -6.02 -2.63
N ILE A 140 -14.36 -5.48 -1.43
CA ILE A 140 -14.41 -6.23 -0.17
C ILE A 140 -15.84 -6.73 0.09
N LEU A 141 -16.86 -5.87 -0.08
CA LEU A 141 -18.25 -6.27 0.08
C LEU A 141 -18.69 -7.31 -0.96
N GLN A 142 -18.25 -7.20 -2.22
CA GLN A 142 -18.53 -8.21 -3.24
C GLN A 142 -18.01 -9.59 -2.84
N LYS A 143 -16.76 -9.66 -2.35
CA LYS A 143 -16.16 -10.92 -1.86
C LYS A 143 -16.84 -11.43 -0.58
N LEU A 144 -17.17 -10.53 0.36
CA LEU A 144 -17.81 -10.90 1.64
C LEU A 144 -19.24 -11.41 1.48
N LEU A 145 -20.04 -10.81 0.60
CA LEU A 145 -21.46 -11.15 0.44
C LEU A 145 -21.69 -12.40 -0.42
N GLY A 146 -20.72 -12.73 -1.29
CA GLY A 146 -20.84 -13.80 -2.27
C GLY A 146 -21.73 -13.42 -3.45
N ASN A 147 -21.67 -14.21 -4.52
CA ASN A 147 -22.24 -13.87 -5.84
C ASN A 147 -23.78 -13.77 -5.90
N ASP A 148 -24.49 -14.39 -4.96
CA ASP A 148 -25.95 -14.51 -4.99
C ASP A 148 -26.69 -13.51 -4.07
N ASP A 149 -25.97 -12.54 -3.49
CA ASP A 149 -26.56 -11.59 -2.55
C ASP A 149 -27.27 -10.42 -3.24
N SER A 150 -28.49 -10.09 -2.80
CA SER A 150 -29.26 -9.00 -3.39
C SER A 150 -28.64 -7.62 -3.21
N ALA A 151 -27.78 -7.42 -2.20
CA ALA A 151 -27.07 -6.15 -2.02
C ALA A 151 -26.05 -5.88 -3.14
N LEU A 152 -25.63 -6.90 -3.90
CA LEU A 152 -24.75 -6.72 -5.05
C LEU A 152 -25.38 -5.85 -6.15
N ASP A 153 -26.71 -5.86 -6.29
CA ASP A 153 -27.43 -4.98 -7.22
C ASP A 153 -27.27 -3.49 -6.86
N VAL A 154 -27.08 -3.20 -5.57
CA VAL A 154 -26.82 -1.83 -5.09
C VAL A 154 -25.39 -1.43 -5.42
N LEU A 155 -24.44 -2.35 -5.23
CA LEU A 155 -23.03 -2.11 -5.57
C LEU A 155 -22.86 -1.91 -7.07
N SER A 156 -23.48 -2.75 -7.90
CA SER A 156 -23.45 -2.61 -9.36
C SER A 156 -24.07 -1.29 -9.82
N PHE A 157 -25.20 -0.87 -9.25
CA PHE A 157 -25.79 0.44 -9.56
C PHE A 157 -24.83 1.61 -9.29
N VAL A 158 -24.10 1.58 -8.18
CA VAL A 158 -23.14 2.64 -7.84
C VAL A 158 -21.93 2.63 -8.79
N LEU A 159 -21.48 1.45 -9.25
CA LEU A 159 -20.39 1.31 -10.23
C LEU A 159 -20.81 1.69 -11.65
N ASP A 160 -21.98 1.23 -12.10
CA ASP A 160 -22.46 1.41 -13.47
C ASP A 160 -23.04 2.81 -13.70
N LYS A 161 -23.63 3.41 -12.66
CA LYS A 161 -24.30 4.72 -12.72
C LYS A 161 -23.84 5.66 -11.60
N PRO A 162 -22.52 5.96 -11.50
CA PRO A 162 -21.97 6.74 -10.41
C PRO A 162 -22.56 8.15 -10.33
N HIS A 163 -22.79 8.79 -11.48
CA HIS A 163 -23.40 10.13 -11.52
C HIS A 163 -24.84 10.14 -11.00
N GLU A 164 -25.64 9.11 -11.31
CA GLU A 164 -27.02 9.00 -10.83
C GLU A 164 -27.03 8.72 -9.32
N ALA A 165 -26.18 7.80 -8.86
CA ALA A 165 -26.03 7.48 -7.44
C ALA A 165 -25.60 8.71 -6.63
N LEU A 166 -24.57 9.44 -7.06
CA LEU A 166 -24.08 10.64 -6.38
C LEU A 166 -25.13 11.76 -6.30
N GLN A 167 -25.94 11.93 -7.35
CA GLN A 167 -27.02 12.94 -7.34
C GLN A 167 -28.14 12.60 -6.37
N ARG A 168 -28.46 11.31 -6.19
CA ARG A 168 -29.49 10.85 -5.26
C ARG A 168 -28.98 10.63 -3.84
N ALA A 169 -27.67 10.61 -3.64
CA ALA A 169 -27.07 10.34 -2.35
C ALA A 169 -27.23 11.52 -1.36
N ASN A 170 -27.60 11.19 -0.13
CA ASN A 170 -27.51 12.07 1.02
C ASN A 170 -26.13 11.94 1.66
N MET A 171 -25.29 12.95 1.42
CA MET A 171 -23.89 12.91 1.81
C MET A 171 -23.68 13.10 3.31
N THR A 172 -24.68 13.59 4.07
CA THR A 172 -24.55 13.85 5.52
C THR A 172 -24.17 12.61 6.32
N HIS A 173 -24.50 11.41 5.81
CA HIS A 173 -24.23 10.13 6.48
C HIS A 173 -22.91 9.49 6.05
N VAL A 174 -22.15 10.09 5.13
CA VAL A 174 -20.85 9.55 4.68
C VAL A 174 -19.82 9.41 5.81
N PRO A 175 -19.70 10.35 6.78
CA PRO A 175 -18.83 10.13 7.95
C PRO A 175 -19.23 8.89 8.77
N GLN A 176 -20.53 8.68 9.01
CA GLN A 176 -21.02 7.48 9.71
C GLN A 176 -20.78 6.21 8.90
N LEU A 177 -20.92 6.29 7.57
CA LEU A 177 -20.62 5.18 6.68
C LEU A 177 -19.15 4.78 6.81
N ARG A 178 -18.23 5.76 6.86
CA ARG A 178 -16.81 5.51 7.11
C ARG A 178 -16.59 4.78 8.44
N GLU A 179 -17.19 5.23 9.54
CA GLU A 179 -17.04 4.57 10.85
C GLU A 179 -17.52 3.11 10.80
N ASN A 180 -18.68 2.84 10.21
CA ASN A 180 -19.19 1.47 10.09
C ASN A 180 -18.33 0.58 9.19
N VAL A 181 -17.73 1.13 8.13
CA VAL A 181 -16.75 0.43 7.31
C VAL A 181 -15.49 0.12 8.12
N VAL A 182 -14.98 1.08 8.90
CA VAL A 182 -13.81 0.86 9.77
C VAL A 182 -14.08 -0.23 10.80
N ASP A 183 -15.24 -0.23 11.44
CA ASP A 183 -15.63 -1.27 12.40
C ASP A 183 -15.73 -2.66 11.75
N LEU A 184 -16.32 -2.74 10.55
CA LEU A 184 -16.38 -3.99 9.80
C LEU A 184 -14.97 -4.49 9.45
N LEU A 185 -14.11 -3.60 8.93
CA LEU A 185 -12.74 -3.95 8.56
C LEU A 185 -11.92 -4.39 9.77
N ALA A 186 -12.07 -3.75 10.93
CA ALA A 186 -11.41 -4.18 12.17
C ALA A 186 -11.83 -5.61 12.53
N CYS A 187 -13.13 -5.92 12.49
CA CYS A 187 -13.62 -7.28 12.73
C CYS A 187 -13.08 -8.29 11.71
N LEU A 188 -12.98 -7.93 10.43
CA LEU A 188 -12.45 -8.82 9.40
C LEU A 188 -10.94 -9.07 9.56
N LEU A 189 -10.18 -8.04 9.95
CA LEU A 189 -8.72 -8.14 10.15
C LEU A 189 -8.34 -8.88 11.43
N ASP A 190 -9.22 -8.90 12.44
CA ASP A 190 -9.03 -9.66 13.69
C ASP A 190 -9.43 -11.13 13.56
N MET A 191 -9.97 -11.56 12.40
CA MET A 191 -10.32 -12.96 12.16
C MET A 191 -9.07 -13.84 12.08
N PRO A 192 -9.06 -15.03 12.71
CA PRO A 192 -7.97 -15.97 12.53
C PRO A 192 -8.00 -16.56 11.12
N GLU A 193 -6.82 -16.80 10.55
CA GLU A 193 -6.71 -17.57 9.31
C GLU A 193 -7.30 -18.96 9.50
N PRO A 194 -8.09 -19.47 8.54
CA PRO A 194 -8.68 -20.80 8.61
C PRO A 194 -7.55 -21.84 8.53
N SER A 195 -7.12 -22.33 9.69
CA SER A 195 -6.15 -23.42 9.82
C SER A 195 -6.86 -24.72 10.15
N ASP A 196 -6.31 -25.84 9.70
CA ASP A 196 -6.85 -27.20 9.93
C ASP A 196 -6.85 -27.60 11.42
N ASP A 197 -6.17 -26.84 12.29
CA ASP A 197 -6.22 -27.04 13.72
C ASP A 197 -7.57 -26.59 14.29
N ASN A 198 -8.19 -27.49 15.07
CA ASN A 198 -9.56 -27.47 15.62
C ASN A 198 -10.08 -26.16 16.28
N GLY A 199 -9.28 -25.10 16.41
CA GLY A 199 -9.67 -23.83 17.03
C GLY A 199 -10.08 -22.71 16.06
N GLY A 200 -9.50 -22.63 14.85
CA GLY A 200 -9.71 -21.49 13.96
C GLY A 200 -11.16 -21.36 13.46
N VAL A 201 -11.75 -22.49 13.06
CA VAL A 201 -13.14 -22.54 12.56
C VAL A 201 -14.16 -22.21 13.66
N GLU A 202 -13.90 -22.58 14.91
CA GLU A 202 -14.81 -22.29 16.03
C GLU A 202 -14.78 -20.80 16.40
N VAL A 203 -13.60 -20.18 16.40
CA VAL A 203 -13.48 -18.73 16.59
C VAL A 203 -14.15 -17.97 15.44
N LEU A 204 -13.99 -18.41 14.19
CA LEU A 204 -14.71 -17.84 13.06
C LEU A 204 -16.23 -17.94 13.25
N ARG A 205 -16.74 -19.08 13.73
CA ARG A 205 -18.17 -19.29 14.02
C ARG A 205 -18.70 -18.29 15.06
N GLU A 206 -17.93 -17.98 16.10
CA GLU A 206 -18.28 -16.95 17.07
C GLU A 206 -18.31 -15.54 16.44
N LEU A 207 -17.34 -15.25 15.56
CA LEU A 207 -17.21 -13.95 14.88
C LEU A 207 -18.27 -13.71 13.79
N VAL A 208 -18.88 -14.76 13.22
CA VAL A 208 -19.94 -14.61 12.20
C VAL A 208 -21.03 -13.66 12.66
N VAL A 209 -21.47 -13.78 13.92
CA VAL A 209 -22.55 -12.94 14.45
C VAL A 209 -22.14 -11.48 14.50
N VAL A 210 -20.91 -11.22 14.92
CA VAL A 210 -20.33 -9.87 15.00
C VAL A 210 -20.24 -9.27 13.60
N VAL A 211 -19.71 -10.02 12.62
CA VAL A 211 -19.60 -9.53 11.24
C VAL A 211 -20.97 -9.28 10.62
N MET A 212 -21.95 -10.15 10.85
CA MET A 212 -23.33 -9.93 10.42
C MET A 212 -23.92 -8.63 11.01
N GLU A 213 -23.73 -8.38 12.30
CA GLU A 213 -24.17 -7.16 12.97
C GLU A 213 -23.49 -5.92 12.37
N ARG A 214 -22.17 -5.98 12.10
CA ARG A 214 -21.44 -4.88 11.44
C ARG A 214 -21.95 -4.61 10.02
N VAL A 215 -22.22 -5.65 9.23
CA VAL A 215 -22.81 -5.50 7.90
C VAL A 215 -24.23 -4.91 7.98
N GLN A 216 -25.03 -5.29 8.98
CA GLN A 216 -26.34 -4.71 9.19
C GLN A 216 -26.27 -3.22 9.54
N HIS A 217 -25.35 -2.80 10.41
CA HIS A 217 -25.13 -1.37 10.71
C HIS A 217 -24.65 -0.60 9.48
N LEU A 218 -23.76 -1.20 8.68
CA LEU A 218 -23.29 -0.63 7.43
C LEU A 218 -24.46 -0.41 6.46
N PHE A 219 -25.31 -1.42 6.27
CA PHE A 219 -26.48 -1.34 5.38
C PHE A 219 -27.50 -0.31 5.87
N ALA A 220 -27.80 -0.27 7.17
CA ALA A 220 -28.69 0.74 7.74
C ALA A 220 -28.19 2.18 7.47
N THR A 221 -26.87 2.37 7.43
CA THR A 221 -26.28 3.68 7.07
C THR A 221 -26.26 3.90 5.57
N LEU A 222 -26.03 2.86 4.77
CA LEU A 222 -26.10 2.93 3.31
C LEU A 222 -27.51 3.26 2.82
N GLU A 223 -28.55 2.77 3.49
CA GLU A 223 -29.96 3.16 3.27
C GLU A 223 -30.18 4.67 3.48
N GLN A 224 -29.51 5.25 4.49
CA GLN A 224 -29.57 6.70 4.73
C GLN A 224 -28.77 7.50 3.70
N VAL A 225 -27.65 6.95 3.22
CA VAL A 225 -26.83 7.56 2.16
C VAL A 225 -27.53 7.48 0.81
N LEU A 226 -28.20 6.38 0.48
CA LEU A 226 -28.94 6.18 -0.77
C LEU A 226 -30.41 5.88 -0.47
N PRO A 227 -31.22 6.89 -0.12
CA PRO A 227 -32.63 6.71 0.24
C PRO A 227 -33.49 6.50 -1.00
N ILE A 228 -33.29 5.37 -1.67
CA ILE A 228 -34.01 4.93 -2.88
C ILE A 228 -34.73 3.62 -2.52
N ASP A 229 -36.04 3.54 -2.76
CA ASP A 229 -36.88 2.44 -2.29
C ASP A 229 -36.35 1.04 -2.68
N TRP A 230 -35.92 0.87 -3.94
CA TRP A 230 -35.39 -0.41 -4.41
C TRP A 230 -34.02 -0.74 -3.77
N VAL A 231 -33.20 0.28 -3.47
CA VAL A 231 -31.90 0.09 -2.78
C VAL A 231 -32.16 -0.43 -1.38
N VAL A 232 -33.05 0.25 -0.65
CA VAL A 232 -33.45 -0.14 0.72
C VAL A 232 -33.99 -1.57 0.72
N GLN A 233 -34.89 -1.89 -0.21
CA GLN A 233 -35.41 -3.24 -0.35
C GLN A 233 -34.30 -4.28 -0.57
N LYS A 234 -33.36 -4.03 -1.48
CA LYS A 234 -32.27 -4.96 -1.81
C LYS A 234 -31.29 -5.17 -0.66
N LEU A 235 -31.00 -4.13 0.12
CA LEU A 235 -30.16 -4.24 1.32
C LEU A 235 -30.86 -5.06 2.41
N GLN A 236 -32.15 -4.82 2.66
CA GLN A 236 -32.93 -5.55 3.66
C GLN A 236 -33.16 -7.02 3.29
N THR A 237 -33.17 -7.35 1.99
CA THR A 237 -33.29 -8.73 1.52
C THR A 237 -31.96 -9.47 1.39
N SER A 238 -30.83 -8.87 1.77
CA SER A 238 -29.50 -9.50 1.64
C SER A 238 -29.45 -10.87 2.32
N ALA A 239 -28.89 -11.86 1.63
CA ALA A 239 -28.77 -13.22 2.14
C ALA A 239 -27.79 -13.28 3.32
N PHE A 240 -26.73 -12.47 3.28
CA PHE A 240 -25.70 -12.42 4.30
C PHE A 240 -26.24 -12.05 5.68
N ILE A 241 -27.14 -11.05 5.78
CA ILE A 241 -27.69 -10.58 7.06
C ILE A 241 -28.93 -11.37 7.54
N ARG A 242 -29.48 -12.27 6.72
CA ARG A 242 -30.64 -13.07 7.14
C ARG A 242 -30.25 -14.07 8.23
N SER A 243 -31.08 -14.14 9.26
CA SER A 243 -30.93 -15.12 10.34
C SER A 243 -31.13 -16.54 9.79
N SER A 244 -30.03 -17.28 9.63
CA SER A 244 -30.02 -18.70 9.30
C SER A 244 -29.62 -19.50 10.55
N PRO A 245 -30.29 -20.63 10.84
CA PRO A 245 -30.06 -21.38 12.08
C PRO A 245 -28.64 -21.98 12.20
N ASP A 246 -27.97 -22.28 11.08
CA ASP A 246 -26.63 -22.89 11.09
C ASP A 246 -25.49 -21.90 10.79
N LYS A 247 -25.81 -20.72 10.22
CA LYS A 247 -24.83 -19.67 9.81
C LYS A 247 -23.63 -20.18 8.98
N SER A 248 -23.74 -21.40 8.44
CA SER A 248 -22.69 -22.07 7.67
C SER A 248 -22.40 -21.37 6.36
N TYR A 249 -23.40 -20.72 5.77
CA TYR A 249 -23.24 -19.86 4.60
C TYR A 249 -22.27 -18.69 4.87
N GLN A 250 -22.53 -17.92 5.93
CA GLN A 250 -21.68 -16.78 6.30
C GLN A 250 -20.29 -17.24 6.71
N LEU A 251 -20.19 -18.34 7.46
CA LEU A 251 -18.92 -18.94 7.85
C LEU A 251 -18.08 -19.31 6.62
N HIS A 252 -18.68 -19.93 5.61
CA HIS A 252 -18.01 -20.29 4.36
C HIS A 252 -17.51 -19.05 3.61
N LEU A 253 -18.34 -18.00 3.48
CA LEU A 253 -17.94 -16.76 2.81
C LEU A 253 -16.79 -16.04 3.54
N MET A 254 -16.84 -15.99 4.88
CA MET A 254 -15.77 -15.40 5.68
C MET A 254 -14.46 -16.18 5.55
N ALA A 255 -14.52 -17.51 5.56
CA ALA A 255 -13.34 -18.34 5.31
C ALA A 255 -12.79 -18.15 3.89
N ALA A 256 -13.67 -17.97 2.89
CA ALA A 256 -13.27 -17.73 1.50
C ALA A 256 -12.53 -16.41 1.30
N LEU A 257 -12.62 -15.44 2.22
CA LEU A 257 -11.84 -14.19 2.13
C LEU A 257 -10.33 -14.41 2.25
N PHE A 258 -9.93 -15.52 2.88
CA PHE A 258 -8.53 -15.92 3.06
C PHE A 258 -8.00 -16.81 1.94
N ALA A 259 -8.87 -17.31 1.05
CA ALA A 259 -8.42 -18.07 -0.10
C ALA A 259 -7.82 -17.09 -1.13
N ASP A 260 -6.52 -17.21 -1.42
CA ASP A 260 -5.92 -16.54 -2.56
C ASP A 260 -6.48 -17.15 -3.85
N ASP A 261 -6.84 -16.31 -4.83
CA ASP A 261 -7.27 -16.73 -6.17
C ASP A 261 -6.09 -17.36 -6.98
N ASP A 262 -4.92 -17.59 -6.37
CA ASP A 262 -3.66 -18.06 -6.98
C ASP A 262 -3.61 -19.59 -7.20
N ALA A 263 -4.70 -20.15 -7.71
CA ALA A 263 -4.72 -21.51 -8.25
C ALA A 263 -4.61 -21.52 -9.79
N ASP A 264 -3.75 -20.67 -10.39
CA ASP A 264 -3.20 -20.97 -11.72
C ASP A 264 -1.89 -20.21 -12.04
N ASP A 265 -0.95 -20.96 -12.59
CA ASP A 265 0.31 -20.59 -13.25
C ASP A 265 1.57 -20.27 -12.41
N GLY A 266 2.62 -21.03 -12.73
CA GLY A 266 3.89 -21.03 -12.02
C GLY A 266 4.83 -19.88 -12.38
N ALA A 267 5.72 -19.59 -11.45
CA ALA A 267 6.94 -18.79 -11.62
C ALA A 267 6.75 -17.31 -11.95
N ARG A 268 6.37 -16.51 -10.94
CA ARG A 268 6.77 -15.09 -10.85
C ARG A 268 7.30 -14.78 -9.46
N VAL A 269 8.34 -13.94 -9.43
CA VAL A 269 8.97 -13.38 -8.23
C VAL A 269 7.87 -12.87 -7.29
N SER A 270 7.94 -13.25 -6.02
CA SER A 270 6.99 -12.92 -4.96
C SER A 270 6.88 -11.40 -4.73
N THR A 271 6.23 -10.68 -5.63
CA THR A 271 5.63 -9.38 -5.39
C THR A 271 4.36 -9.67 -4.59
N GLY A 272 4.45 -9.52 -3.26
CA GLY A 272 3.45 -10.06 -2.33
C GLY A 272 2.01 -9.73 -2.70
N SER A 273 1.15 -10.76 -2.70
CA SER A 273 -0.29 -10.77 -2.38
C SER A 273 -1.03 -9.44 -2.54
N ALA A 274 -0.89 -8.78 -3.70
CA ALA A 274 -1.53 -7.49 -3.96
C ALA A 274 -3.03 -7.64 -4.22
N ASP A 275 -3.46 -8.88 -4.55
CA ASP A 275 -4.82 -9.20 -4.99
C ASP A 275 -5.61 -10.01 -3.93
N SER A 276 -5.05 -10.26 -2.74
CA SER A 276 -5.78 -10.93 -1.66
C SER A 276 -6.79 -9.99 -1.01
N THR A 277 -7.99 -10.50 -0.69
CA THR A 277 -9.04 -9.68 -0.06
C THR A 277 -8.58 -9.10 1.27
N MET A 278 -7.73 -9.82 2.01
CA MET A 278 -7.16 -9.35 3.27
C MET A 278 -6.18 -8.18 3.08
N ALA A 279 -5.47 -8.14 1.95
CA ALA A 279 -4.64 -6.99 1.57
C ALA A 279 -5.51 -5.76 1.28
N PHE A 280 -6.65 -5.93 0.59
CA PHE A 280 -7.62 -4.85 0.40
C PHE A 280 -8.22 -4.36 1.72
N CYS A 281 -8.58 -5.28 2.63
CA CYS A 281 -9.07 -4.92 3.97
C CYS A 281 -8.03 -4.08 4.74
N THR A 282 -6.78 -4.54 4.78
CA THR A 282 -5.68 -3.85 5.45
C THR A 282 -5.45 -2.46 4.85
N ARG A 283 -5.44 -2.38 3.51
CA ARG A 283 -5.24 -1.12 2.79
C ARG A 283 -6.35 -0.13 3.06
N LEU A 284 -7.61 -0.55 2.93
CA LEU A 284 -8.75 0.33 3.16
C LEU A 284 -8.82 0.77 4.63
N PHE A 285 -8.54 -0.14 5.57
CA PHE A 285 -8.51 0.17 7.00
C PHE A 285 -7.52 1.31 7.29
N PHE A 286 -6.28 1.21 6.81
CA PHE A 286 -5.31 2.28 7.00
C PHE A 286 -5.64 3.54 6.19
N LEU A 287 -6.20 3.46 4.97
CA LEU A 287 -6.62 4.66 4.24
C LEU A 287 -7.65 5.47 5.04
N LEU A 288 -8.61 4.79 5.68
CA LEU A 288 -9.67 5.44 6.45
C LEU A 288 -9.22 5.91 7.83
N THR A 289 -8.27 5.23 8.48
CA THR A 289 -7.90 5.46 9.89
C THR A 289 -6.56 6.15 10.11
N LEU A 290 -5.62 6.08 9.17
CA LEU A 290 -4.25 6.56 9.37
C LEU A 290 -4.19 8.09 9.41
N ASP A 291 -3.72 8.63 10.53
CA ASP A 291 -3.37 10.04 10.66
C ASP A 291 -2.00 10.30 10.00
N ILE A 292 -1.82 11.51 9.47
CA ILE A 292 -0.56 12.03 8.95
C ILE A 292 0.56 11.95 10.01
N ALA A 293 0.22 12.12 11.30
CA ALA A 293 1.18 12.03 12.40
C ALA A 293 1.81 10.63 12.54
N ASP A 294 1.06 9.58 12.20
CA ASP A 294 1.46 8.17 12.31
C ASP A 294 1.92 7.59 10.97
N ALA A 295 2.03 8.41 9.93
CA ALA A 295 2.35 7.98 8.57
C ALA A 295 3.84 7.62 8.37
N LEU A 296 4.73 8.01 9.29
CA LEU A 296 6.16 7.70 9.22
C LEU A 296 6.55 6.61 10.22
N PRO A 297 7.58 5.80 9.91
CA PRO A 297 8.10 4.81 10.86
C PRO A 297 8.46 5.42 12.20
N ARG A 298 8.16 4.73 13.29
CA ARG A 298 8.53 5.15 14.64
C ARG A 298 10.03 5.08 14.88
N CYS A 299 10.72 4.15 14.22
CA CYS A 299 12.17 3.99 14.32
C CYS A 299 12.92 5.17 13.70
N ALA A 300 13.74 5.85 14.52
CA ALA A 300 14.53 6.99 14.07
C ALA A 300 15.56 6.63 12.99
N GLU A 301 16.10 5.40 13.01
CA GLU A 301 17.05 4.93 12.01
C GLU A 301 16.37 4.69 10.66
N ALA A 302 15.13 4.14 10.64
CA ALA A 302 14.33 4.03 9.42
C ALA A 302 14.07 5.42 8.81
N GLN A 303 13.61 6.37 9.64
CA GLN A 303 13.38 7.75 9.21
C GLN A 303 14.66 8.40 8.64
N ARG A 304 15.81 8.17 9.29
CA ARG A 304 17.10 8.68 8.85
C ARG A 304 17.50 8.09 7.50
N ARG A 305 17.41 6.77 7.32
CA ARG A 305 17.74 6.08 6.05
C ARG A 305 16.84 6.53 4.91
N MET A 306 15.53 6.61 5.14
CA MET A 306 14.58 7.13 4.15
C MET A 306 14.90 8.59 3.79
N SER A 307 15.14 9.43 4.79
CA SER A 307 15.47 10.84 4.55
C SER A 307 16.79 10.98 3.80
N PHE A 308 17.79 10.17 4.13
CA PHE A 308 19.06 10.14 3.42
C PHE A 308 18.86 9.76 1.95
N PHE A 309 18.13 8.69 1.67
CA PHE A 309 17.80 8.27 0.31
C PHE A 309 17.13 9.40 -0.51
N LEU A 310 16.08 10.03 0.03
CA LEU A 310 15.38 11.11 -0.66
C LEU A 310 16.21 12.39 -0.82
N ASN A 311 17.10 12.68 0.14
CA ASN A 311 18.03 13.80 0.02
C ASN A 311 19.06 13.53 -1.09
N SER A 312 19.59 12.32 -1.14
CA SER A 312 20.55 11.89 -2.17
C SER A 312 19.95 12.06 -3.57
N LEU A 313 18.68 11.69 -3.78
CA LEU A 313 17.99 11.93 -5.06
C LEU A 313 17.93 13.40 -5.48
N ASN A 314 18.03 14.34 -4.54
CA ASN A 314 18.08 15.78 -4.83
C ASN A 314 19.51 16.32 -5.03
N MET A 315 20.54 15.55 -4.70
CA MET A 315 21.95 15.93 -4.92
C MET A 315 22.37 15.71 -6.37
N ALA A 316 23.46 16.36 -6.78
CA ALA A 316 24.11 16.04 -8.05
C ALA A 316 24.67 14.60 -7.97
N MET A 317 24.32 13.77 -8.94
CA MET A 317 24.78 12.40 -9.09
C MET A 317 25.39 12.26 -10.47
N ALA A 318 26.55 11.61 -10.57
CA ALA A 318 27.13 11.27 -11.87
C ALA A 318 26.24 10.23 -12.56
N GLN A 319 25.98 10.45 -13.85
CA GLN A 319 25.20 9.51 -14.64
C GLN A 319 26.07 8.32 -15.03
N VAL A 320 25.53 7.11 -14.87
CA VAL A 320 26.23 5.87 -15.19
C VAL A 320 25.53 5.22 -16.38
N ASP A 321 26.31 4.85 -17.41
CA ASP A 321 25.77 4.20 -18.61
C ASP A 321 25.29 2.77 -18.31
N ALA A 322 26.08 2.00 -17.55
CA ALA A 322 25.72 0.66 -17.08
C ALA A 322 26.40 0.32 -15.75
N ILE A 323 25.84 -0.61 -14.97
CA ILE A 323 26.45 -1.03 -13.68
C ILE A 323 27.90 -1.50 -13.88
N GLN A 324 28.17 -2.21 -14.97
CA GLN A 324 29.51 -2.66 -15.36
C GLN A 324 30.53 -1.54 -15.59
N SER A 325 30.09 -0.31 -15.88
CA SER A 325 30.98 0.85 -16.05
C SER A 325 31.22 1.61 -14.74
N MET A 326 30.59 1.20 -13.64
CA MET A 326 30.80 1.81 -12.34
C MET A 326 32.18 1.41 -11.80
N GLN A 327 32.99 2.40 -11.41
CA GLN A 327 34.27 2.12 -10.76
C GLN A 327 34.02 1.36 -9.45
N SER A 328 34.77 0.29 -9.24
CA SER A 328 34.74 -0.45 -7.98
C SER A 328 35.10 0.51 -6.84
N PHE A 329 34.21 0.66 -5.86
CA PHE A 329 34.51 1.35 -4.62
C PHE A 329 34.34 0.38 -3.47
N SER A 330 35.33 0.34 -2.57
CA SER A 330 35.22 -0.35 -1.28
C SER A 330 35.00 0.71 -0.21
N VAL A 331 33.93 0.56 0.57
CA VAL A 331 33.74 1.36 1.78
C VAL A 331 34.49 0.66 2.90
N VAL A 332 35.69 1.15 3.21
CA VAL A 332 36.41 0.71 4.41
C VAL A 332 35.88 1.53 5.56
N THR A 333 35.00 0.93 6.35
CA THR A 333 34.52 1.52 7.61
C THR A 333 35.44 0.98 8.71
N PRO A 334 36.39 1.77 9.22
CA PRO A 334 37.34 1.28 10.20
C PRO A 334 36.59 1.04 11.51
N TYR A 335 36.66 -0.18 12.05
CA TYR A 335 36.05 -0.51 13.33
C TYR A 335 36.90 0.00 14.50
N TYR A 336 38.21 0.13 14.28
CA TYR A 336 39.19 0.74 15.19
C TYR A 336 39.74 2.05 14.61
N ASN A 337 40.72 2.66 15.27
CA ASN A 337 41.37 3.91 14.85
C ASN A 337 42.34 3.67 13.68
N GLU A 338 41.87 3.01 12.62
CA GLU A 338 42.66 2.59 11.47
C GLU A 338 42.73 3.74 10.43
N PRO A 339 43.89 3.97 9.81
CA PRO A 339 44.01 4.90 8.71
C PRO A 339 43.29 4.34 7.47
N VAL A 340 42.25 5.05 7.02
CA VAL A 340 41.42 4.67 5.85
C VAL A 340 41.65 5.54 4.62
N LEU A 341 42.50 6.55 4.75
CA LEU A 341 42.95 7.37 3.62
C LEU A 341 44.27 6.78 3.11
N TYR A 342 44.20 6.14 1.95
CA TYR A 342 45.38 5.64 1.23
C TYR A 342 45.75 6.60 0.11
N SER A 343 47.03 6.89 -0.04
CA SER A 343 47.55 7.57 -1.23
C SER A 343 47.47 6.63 -2.45
N LEU A 344 47.45 7.20 -3.66
CA LEU A 344 47.52 6.41 -4.91
C LEU A 344 48.78 5.53 -4.96
N GLU A 345 49.85 5.94 -4.30
CA GLU A 345 51.11 5.19 -4.20
C GLU A 345 50.97 4.01 -3.23
N GLU A 346 50.30 4.19 -2.09
CA GLU A 346 50.02 3.11 -1.13
C GLU A 346 49.05 2.07 -1.71
N LEU A 347 48.05 2.51 -2.48
CA LEU A 347 47.07 1.62 -3.11
C LEU A 347 47.69 0.75 -4.23
N ASN A 348 48.68 1.31 -4.95
CA ASN A 348 49.40 0.61 -6.01
C ASN A 348 50.69 -0.07 -5.52
N GLY A 349 51.05 0.15 -4.25
CA GLY A 349 52.18 -0.50 -3.59
C GLY A 349 51.90 -1.97 -3.30
N ARG A 350 52.96 -2.76 -3.08
CA ARG A 350 52.79 -4.12 -2.56
C ARG A 350 52.23 -4.03 -1.13
N VAL A 351 51.17 -4.78 -0.86
CA VAL A 351 50.63 -4.92 0.51
C VAL A 351 51.72 -5.53 1.39
N ASP A 352 52.21 -4.75 2.35
CA ASP A 352 53.09 -5.26 3.39
C ASP A 352 52.26 -6.14 4.33
N LEU A 353 52.17 -7.42 3.97
CA LEU A 353 51.53 -8.44 4.80
C LEU A 353 52.21 -8.46 6.16
N ASN A 354 51.38 -8.47 7.21
CA ASN A 354 51.84 -8.66 8.58
C ASN A 354 52.78 -9.90 8.62
N PRO A 355 53.95 -9.83 9.28
CA PRO A 355 54.96 -10.89 9.28
C PRO A 355 54.45 -12.27 9.73
N LEU A 356 53.28 -12.33 10.41
CA LEU A 356 52.58 -13.59 10.71
C LEU A 356 52.04 -14.32 9.46
N PHE A 357 51.61 -13.60 8.41
CA PHE A 357 51.01 -14.18 7.20
C PHE A 357 52.03 -14.48 6.10
N ARG A 358 53.25 -13.93 6.15
CA ARG A 358 54.35 -14.29 5.22
C ARG A 358 54.63 -15.79 5.20
N LYS A 359 54.59 -16.44 6.36
CA LYS A 359 54.84 -17.89 6.49
C LYS A 359 53.76 -18.77 5.85
N VAL A 360 52.57 -18.22 5.60
CA VAL A 360 51.44 -18.94 5.01
C VAL A 360 51.53 -18.93 3.49
N GLU A 361 51.99 -17.82 2.89
CA GLU A 361 52.25 -17.74 1.44
C GLU A 361 53.51 -18.50 1.03
N GLU A 362 54.59 -18.50 1.83
CA GLU A 362 55.80 -19.31 1.56
C GLU A 362 55.52 -20.83 1.54
N LYS A 363 54.38 -21.28 2.08
CA LYS A 363 53.90 -22.67 2.01
C LYS A 363 52.96 -22.94 0.83
N ALA A 364 52.49 -21.89 0.14
CA ALA A 364 51.51 -21.97 -0.95
C ALA A 364 52.14 -21.86 -2.35
N THR A 365 53.43 -21.51 -2.43
CA THR A 365 54.31 -21.72 -3.59
C THR A 365 55.12 -23.00 -3.42
#